data_AF-A0A354U638-F1
#
_entry.id   AF-A0A354U638-F1
#
_cell.length_a   1.000
_cell.length_b   1.000
_cell.length_c   1.000
_cell.angle_alpha   90.00
_cell.angle_beta   90.00
_cell.angle_gamma   90.00
#
_symmetry.space_group_name_H-M   'P 1'
#
loop_
_entity.id
_entity.type
_entity.pdbx_description
1 polymer ?
#
loop_
_entity_poly.entity_id
_entity_poly.type
_entity_poly.pdbx_seq_one_letter_code
_entity_poly.pdbx_strand_id
1 'polypeptide(L)'
;MDDIRCTVVTGSQIVDGMKRFINYDFQVSEVSAHVAGALHFHPHVKAILDVGGQDSKAMIYNEKMGMWTSKMSGICAAGTGAFLDSVALKLGIPVEEMADKADYSSELEFSSVCAVLSATSINKFKNRMPLGQVVGGACRAQARTIISGVGQLLFNYKGDIVFQGGVASNRAVAHYLEEITGNKIIIPEHHQVMGALGAACIARRYTQLKGNLNMDKIQYEPTPMKSVAMRANNTRREFFSKRKGGPMVWRNLFFPTEILNALGVKMLTLETYAALFARNSKRTKKALDIAAYKGFAGETCSFLRVLEGSELPPPAFGVSTSQPCQQGERIFQDLARQYKFSDRFYSLHTPVDANDPNSVDQIAEGLQEAVYLMEKAMGLKMDPARLAEACELSNQAAVLSRQCNELRWTSPPLIRGTEGVYSAILFSQLWGKQEMVDIQRQFHEELLRKKEWAEKHYSIDDTHRLLWLHLPPFYDTKVLDYIETTCNAPIVFEEVNFVNWDLLNPDDPYRSLARKLLTVGYLDPRLRVRYIVETAQKAKFNGCVLYNHGFGRCSLSDSCFAKHLREELDEVGLPLLTLDGDCMDPTTDPCSTLTKVSSFVESLNSRKYGNMFGRMK
;
A
#
# COMPACT_ATOMS: atom_id res chain seq x y z
N MET A 1 -35.92 0.36 24.82
CA MET A 1 -35.16 0.16 23.56
C MET A 1 -36.07 -0.25 22.41
N ASP A 2 -37.36 -0.53 22.66
CA ASP A 2 -38.30 -1.04 21.65
C ASP A 2 -38.62 -0.04 20.52
N ASP A 3 -38.30 1.25 20.70
CA ASP A 3 -38.43 2.29 19.65
C ASP A 3 -37.20 2.39 18.71
N ILE A 4 -36.10 1.69 19.01
CA ILE A 4 -34.87 1.74 18.20
C ILE A 4 -34.92 0.66 17.13
N ARG A 5 -35.17 1.06 15.88
CA ARG A 5 -35.31 0.13 14.73
C ARG A 5 -34.00 -0.45 14.23
N CYS A 6 -32.90 0.26 14.42
CA CYS A 6 -31.57 -0.14 13.96
C CYS A 6 -30.48 0.64 14.70
N THR A 7 -29.39 -0.03 15.03
CA THR A 7 -28.20 0.54 15.67
C THR A 7 -26.99 0.36 14.77
N VAL A 8 -26.19 1.42 14.66
CA VAL A 8 -24.98 1.45 13.82
C VAL A 8 -23.84 2.07 14.60
N VAL A 9 -22.63 1.57 14.38
CA VAL A 9 -21.41 2.13 14.95
C VAL A 9 -20.51 2.70 13.84
N THR A 10 -19.82 3.79 14.14
CA THR A 10 -18.87 4.46 13.24
C THR A 10 -17.66 4.98 14.03
N GLY A 11 -16.56 5.31 13.34
CA GLY A 11 -15.33 5.84 13.93
C GLY A 11 -14.08 5.05 13.55
N SER A 12 -12.92 5.70 13.69
CA SER A 12 -11.61 5.17 13.29
C SER A 12 -10.98 4.14 14.25
N GLN A 13 -11.53 3.99 15.46
CA GLN A 13 -10.98 3.17 16.55
C GLN A 13 -11.93 2.03 16.99
N ILE A 14 -12.75 1.53 16.08
CA ILE A 14 -13.59 0.35 16.36
C ILE A 14 -12.69 -0.88 16.37
N VAL A 15 -12.48 -1.44 17.56
CA VAL A 15 -11.61 -2.61 17.75
C VAL A 15 -12.39 -3.93 17.71
N ASP A 16 -11.68 -4.99 17.34
CA ASP A 16 -12.17 -6.35 17.41
C ASP A 16 -12.67 -6.67 18.82
N GLY A 17 -13.92 -7.09 18.93
CA GLY A 17 -14.57 -7.38 20.20
C GLY A 17 -15.42 -6.26 20.76
N MET A 18 -15.52 -5.08 20.13
CA MET A 18 -16.46 -4.03 20.56
C MET A 18 -17.91 -4.54 20.64
N LYS A 19 -18.31 -5.49 19.78
CA LYS A 19 -19.61 -6.19 19.84
C LYS A 19 -19.88 -6.91 21.17
N ARG A 20 -18.84 -7.24 21.94
CA ARG A 20 -18.97 -7.86 23.27
C ARG A 20 -19.47 -6.87 24.32
N PHE A 21 -19.26 -5.57 24.11
CA PHE A 21 -19.62 -4.51 25.06
C PHE A 21 -20.84 -3.73 24.62
N ILE A 22 -21.00 -3.51 23.31
CA ILE A 22 -22.12 -2.75 22.73
C ILE A 22 -22.70 -3.57 21.59
N ASN A 23 -23.99 -3.93 21.69
CA ASN A 23 -24.68 -4.60 20.60
C ASN A 23 -25.07 -3.59 19.51
N TYR A 24 -24.70 -3.89 18.27
CA TYR A 24 -25.04 -3.07 17.11
C TYR A 24 -25.29 -3.95 15.87
N ASP A 25 -26.19 -3.50 14.99
CA ASP A 25 -26.57 -4.27 13.80
C ASP A 25 -25.42 -4.36 12.79
N PHE A 26 -24.81 -3.21 12.47
CA PHE A 26 -23.68 -3.13 11.55
C PHE A 26 -22.75 -1.95 11.83
N GLN A 27 -21.56 -1.99 11.20
CA GLN A 27 -20.57 -0.93 11.24
C GLN A 27 -20.54 -0.20 9.90
N VAL A 28 -20.30 1.11 9.95
CA VAL A 28 -20.06 1.93 8.76
C VAL A 28 -18.77 2.73 8.93
N SER A 29 -18.06 2.99 7.83
CA SER A 29 -16.91 3.89 7.89
C SER A 29 -17.30 5.29 8.36
N GLU A 30 -16.38 5.93 9.08
CA GLU A 30 -16.57 7.32 9.53
C GLU A 30 -16.70 8.29 8.37
N VAL A 31 -15.97 8.03 7.28
CA VAL A 31 -16.04 8.84 6.06
C VAL A 31 -17.45 8.81 5.48
N SER A 32 -18.05 7.63 5.28
CA SER A 32 -19.40 7.53 4.72
C SER A 32 -20.45 8.11 5.66
N ALA A 33 -20.27 7.97 6.97
CA ALA A 33 -21.13 8.59 7.95
C ALA A 33 -21.08 10.12 7.84
N HIS A 34 -19.89 10.71 7.83
CA HIS A 34 -19.70 12.17 7.65
C HIS A 34 -20.25 12.69 6.32
N VAL A 35 -20.07 11.94 5.23
CA VAL A 35 -20.66 12.27 3.91
C VAL A 35 -22.18 12.26 3.98
N ALA A 36 -22.78 11.20 4.55
CA ALA A 36 -24.23 11.10 4.68
C ALA A 36 -24.81 12.22 5.57
N GLY A 37 -24.10 12.61 6.63
CA GLY A 37 -24.49 13.73 7.49
C GLY A 37 -24.49 15.05 6.74
N ALA A 38 -23.41 15.35 6.00
CA ALA A 38 -23.31 16.57 5.22
C ALA A 38 -24.38 16.65 4.13
N LEU A 39 -24.62 15.55 3.41
CA LEU A 39 -25.64 15.47 2.35
C LEU A 39 -27.08 15.58 2.88
N HIS A 40 -27.31 15.34 4.16
CA HIS A 40 -28.64 15.52 4.76
C HIS A 40 -29.04 17.00 4.81
N PHE A 41 -28.12 17.89 5.18
CA PHE A 41 -28.36 19.33 5.26
C PHE A 41 -27.99 20.08 3.97
N HIS A 42 -26.99 19.59 3.24
CA HIS A 42 -26.47 20.21 2.02
C HIS A 42 -26.40 19.17 0.88
N PRO A 43 -27.54 18.81 0.23
CA PRO A 43 -27.60 17.72 -0.75
C PRO A 43 -26.72 17.91 -2.00
N HIS A 44 -26.31 19.15 -2.29
CA HIS A 44 -25.52 19.50 -3.47
C HIS A 44 -24.03 19.70 -3.18
N VAL A 45 -23.60 19.53 -1.92
CA VAL A 45 -22.19 19.71 -1.56
C VAL A 45 -21.33 18.61 -2.21
N LYS A 46 -20.16 19.01 -2.73
CA LYS A 46 -19.18 18.10 -3.34
C LYS A 46 -17.86 18.05 -2.59
N ALA A 47 -17.65 18.91 -1.60
CA ALA A 47 -16.45 18.92 -0.77
C ALA A 47 -16.82 19.06 0.70
N ILE A 48 -16.21 18.23 1.54
CA ILE A 48 -16.43 18.21 2.97
C ILE A 48 -15.06 18.17 3.64
N LEU A 49 -14.92 18.93 4.72
CA LEU A 49 -13.75 18.95 5.58
C LEU A 49 -14.23 18.67 7.01
N ASP A 50 -13.91 17.49 7.54
CA ASP A 50 -14.18 17.10 8.92
C ASP A 50 -12.90 17.24 9.75
N VAL A 51 -12.94 18.00 10.84
CA VAL A 51 -11.79 18.18 11.74
C VAL A 51 -12.22 17.91 13.18
N GLY A 52 -11.87 16.72 13.65
CA GLY A 52 -12.14 16.25 15.00
C GLY A 52 -11.07 16.68 16.01
N GLY A 53 -11.08 16.01 17.16
CA GLY A 53 -10.07 16.22 18.21
C GLY A 53 -8.73 15.53 17.93
N GLN A 54 -8.72 14.44 17.16
CA GLN A 54 -7.56 13.56 16.99
C GLN A 54 -7.16 13.28 15.55
N ASP A 55 -8.10 13.42 14.60
CA ASP A 55 -7.84 13.31 13.17
C ASP A 55 -8.66 14.32 12.36
N SER A 56 -8.29 14.45 11.09
CA SER A 56 -8.92 15.33 10.11
C SER A 56 -9.13 14.57 8.81
N LYS A 57 -10.19 14.91 8.07
CA LYS A 57 -10.62 14.22 6.86
C LYS A 57 -11.09 15.23 5.83
N ALA A 58 -10.61 15.08 4.60
CA ALA A 58 -11.19 15.74 3.44
C ALA A 58 -11.92 14.67 2.62
N MET A 59 -13.13 14.99 2.17
CA MET A 59 -13.89 14.18 1.22
C MET A 59 -14.27 15.05 0.03
N ILE A 60 -14.08 14.52 -1.18
CA ILE A 60 -14.50 15.19 -2.42
C ILE A 60 -15.25 14.21 -3.31
N TYR A 61 -16.34 14.67 -3.91
CA TYR A 61 -17.07 13.91 -4.91
C TYR A 61 -16.35 14.03 -6.25
N ASN A 62 -15.81 12.92 -6.76
CA ASN A 62 -15.19 12.87 -8.07
C ASN A 62 -16.26 12.54 -9.11
N GLU A 63 -16.68 13.55 -9.88
CA GLU A 63 -17.70 13.38 -10.91
C GLU A 63 -17.29 12.41 -12.02
N LYS A 64 -16.03 12.43 -12.44
CA LYS A 64 -15.52 11.52 -13.48
C LYS A 64 -15.64 10.06 -13.04
N MET A 65 -15.41 9.79 -11.75
CA MET A 65 -15.52 8.44 -11.18
C MET A 65 -16.93 8.10 -10.67
N GLY A 66 -17.81 9.09 -10.49
CA GLY A 66 -19.13 8.91 -9.89
C GLY A 66 -19.09 8.43 -8.43
N MET A 67 -18.05 8.79 -7.67
CA MET A 67 -17.89 8.33 -6.28
C MET A 67 -17.20 9.36 -5.38
N TRP A 68 -17.40 9.24 -4.08
CA TRP A 68 -16.65 9.98 -3.08
C TRP A 68 -15.24 9.42 -2.94
N THR A 69 -14.26 10.32 -2.88
CA THR A 69 -12.88 10.00 -2.51
C THR A 69 -12.55 10.72 -1.21
N SER A 70 -11.58 10.20 -0.46
CA SER A 70 -11.23 10.75 0.85
C SER A 70 -9.74 10.71 1.12
N LYS A 71 -9.29 11.65 1.95
CA LYS A 71 -7.96 11.68 2.53
C LYS A 71 -8.11 11.92 4.02
N MET A 72 -7.48 11.08 4.83
CA MET A 72 -7.53 11.14 6.28
C MET A 72 -6.12 11.27 6.85
N SER A 73 -5.97 12.15 7.84
CA SER A 73 -4.70 12.27 8.57
C SER A 73 -4.46 11.05 9.46
N GLY A 74 -3.21 10.88 9.90
CA GLY A 74 -2.94 10.05 11.07
C GLY A 74 -3.48 10.69 12.35
N ILE A 75 -3.43 9.95 13.45
CA ILE A 75 -3.72 10.50 14.78
C ILE A 75 -2.59 11.44 15.18
N CYS A 76 -2.87 12.73 15.24
CA CYS A 76 -1.88 13.75 15.59
C CYS A 76 -2.59 15.00 16.12
N ALA A 77 -1.95 15.69 17.06
CA ALA A 77 -2.48 16.94 17.59
C ALA A 77 -2.38 18.12 16.60
N ALA A 78 -1.38 18.15 15.71
CA ALA A 78 -1.00 19.36 14.96
C ALA A 78 -2.10 19.94 14.05
N GLY A 79 -3.03 19.09 13.60
CA GLY A 79 -4.06 19.42 12.61
C GLY A 79 -5.49 19.37 13.15
N THR A 80 -5.68 19.32 14.47
CA THR A 80 -6.95 18.91 15.11
C THR A 80 -7.29 19.77 16.33
N GLY A 81 -8.45 19.55 16.95
CA GLY A 81 -8.87 20.27 18.15
C GLY A 81 -7.87 20.21 19.31
N ALA A 82 -7.13 19.10 19.45
CA ALA A 82 -6.11 18.95 20.49
C ALA A 82 -4.99 19.99 20.41
N PHE A 83 -4.68 20.55 19.22
CA PHE A 83 -3.78 21.68 19.12
C PHE A 83 -4.39 22.93 19.76
N LEU A 84 -5.62 23.27 19.39
CA LEU A 84 -6.32 24.44 19.94
C LEU A 84 -6.46 24.34 21.46
N ASP A 85 -6.78 23.16 22.00
CA ASP A 85 -6.81 22.92 23.45
C ASP A 85 -5.46 23.22 24.11
N SER A 86 -4.36 22.78 23.47
CA SER A 86 -3.00 23.04 23.97
C SER A 86 -2.64 24.52 23.92
N VAL A 87 -3.07 25.24 22.88
CA VAL A 87 -2.87 26.69 22.75
C VAL A 87 -3.67 27.43 23.82
N ALA A 88 -4.96 27.14 23.93
CA ALA A 88 -5.88 27.72 24.90
C ALA A 88 -5.34 27.60 26.33
N LEU A 89 -4.92 26.38 26.70
CA LEU A 89 -4.30 26.09 28.00
C LEU A 89 -3.04 26.94 28.25
N LYS A 90 -2.17 27.12 27.24
CA LYS A 90 -0.94 27.93 27.37
C LYS A 90 -1.20 29.42 27.49
N LEU A 91 -2.30 29.90 26.92
CA LEU A 91 -2.72 31.30 26.94
C LEU A 91 -3.64 31.61 28.14
N GLY A 92 -4.11 30.60 28.87
CA GLY A 92 -4.98 30.77 30.02
C GLY A 92 -6.39 31.23 29.64
N ILE A 93 -6.89 30.81 28.49
CA ILE A 93 -8.25 31.14 28.00
C ILE A 93 -9.02 29.86 27.68
N PRO A 94 -10.36 29.84 27.81
CA PRO A 94 -11.18 28.74 27.28
C PRO A 94 -11.05 28.62 25.77
N VAL A 95 -11.08 27.38 25.24
CA VAL A 95 -10.93 27.12 23.80
C VAL A 95 -12.09 27.70 22.99
N GLU A 96 -13.27 27.74 23.61
CA GLU A 96 -14.53 28.28 23.07
C GLU A 96 -14.43 29.79 22.82
N GLU A 97 -13.66 30.51 23.65
CA GLU A 97 -13.49 31.96 23.54
C GLU A 97 -12.36 32.36 22.58
N MET A 98 -11.57 31.42 22.05
CA MET A 98 -10.44 31.74 21.18
C MET A 98 -10.87 32.55 19.95
N ALA A 99 -11.98 32.17 19.32
CA ALA A 99 -12.44 32.83 18.11
C ALA A 99 -12.96 34.26 18.35
N ASP A 100 -13.41 34.55 19.57
CA ASP A 100 -13.84 35.89 20.00
C ASP A 100 -12.64 36.80 20.31
N LYS A 101 -11.54 36.23 20.80
CA LYS A 101 -10.32 36.99 21.14
C LYS A 101 -9.35 37.13 19.96
N ALA A 102 -9.58 36.43 18.84
CA ALA A 102 -8.68 36.42 17.70
C ALA A 102 -8.62 37.79 16.98
N ASP A 103 -7.42 38.26 16.71
CA ASP A 103 -7.17 39.35 15.75
C ASP A 103 -6.98 38.75 14.35
N TYR A 104 -7.98 38.94 13.49
CA TYR A 104 -8.02 38.41 12.12
C TYR A 104 -7.01 39.10 11.19
N SER A 105 -6.47 40.26 11.60
CA SER A 105 -5.43 40.98 10.87
C SER A 105 -4.00 40.55 11.24
N SER A 106 -3.86 39.58 12.16
CA SER A 106 -2.55 39.17 12.66
C SER A 106 -1.64 38.61 11.56
N GLU A 107 -0.43 39.15 11.47
CA GLU A 107 0.64 38.65 10.60
C GLU A 107 1.61 37.69 11.32
N LEU A 108 1.30 37.29 12.56
CA LEU A 108 2.17 36.38 13.31
C LEU A 108 2.19 34.99 12.67
N GLU A 109 3.37 34.57 12.26
CA GLU A 109 3.60 33.22 11.75
C GLU A 109 4.06 32.26 12.84
N PHE A 110 3.33 31.14 12.95
CA PHE A 110 3.71 29.99 13.77
C PHE A 110 4.10 28.82 12.86
N SER A 111 4.93 27.92 13.37
CA SER A 111 5.16 26.64 12.69
C SER A 111 3.83 25.92 12.51
N SER A 112 3.62 25.29 11.35
CA SER A 112 2.44 24.46 11.02
C SER A 112 2.81 22.98 10.84
N VAL A 113 4.01 22.60 11.28
CA VAL A 113 4.55 21.25 11.06
C VAL A 113 4.11 20.28 12.16
N CYS A 114 4.18 20.71 13.42
CA CYS A 114 3.90 19.87 14.57
C CYS A 114 3.36 20.72 15.73
N ALA A 115 2.43 20.17 16.52
CA ALA A 115 1.89 20.83 17.71
C ALA A 115 2.98 21.26 18.69
N VAL A 116 4.06 20.48 18.83
CA VAL A 116 5.19 20.81 19.71
C VAL A 116 5.97 22.03 19.21
N LEU A 117 6.28 22.09 17.92
CA LEU A 117 6.97 23.24 17.34
C LEU A 117 6.10 24.49 17.37
N SER A 118 4.81 24.33 17.09
CA SER A 118 3.81 25.39 17.18
C SER A 118 3.71 25.93 18.61
N ALA A 119 3.69 25.04 19.61
CA ALA A 119 3.69 25.40 21.03
C ALA A 119 4.97 26.17 21.44
N THR A 120 6.13 25.79 20.90
CA THR A 120 7.38 26.53 21.11
C THR A 120 7.28 27.95 20.54
N SER A 121 6.72 28.10 19.33
CA SER A 121 6.45 29.41 18.73
C SER A 121 5.47 30.23 19.59
N ILE A 122 4.40 29.63 20.14
CA ILE A 122 3.47 30.32 21.05
C ILE A 122 4.17 30.84 22.30
N ASN A 123 5.02 30.03 22.92
CA ASN A 123 5.79 30.47 24.09
C ASN A 123 6.73 31.66 23.80
N LYS A 124 7.23 31.78 22.56
CA LYS A 124 8.05 32.92 22.14
C LYS A 124 7.26 34.23 22.13
N PHE A 125 5.99 34.20 21.73
CA PHE A 125 5.19 35.40 21.48
C PHE A 125 4.19 35.75 22.58
N LYS A 126 3.74 34.78 23.39
CA LYS A 126 2.65 34.97 24.36
C LYS A 126 2.85 36.12 25.38
N ASN A 127 4.10 36.43 25.71
CA ASN A 127 4.46 37.51 26.64
C ASN A 127 5.01 38.76 25.93
N ARG A 128 5.03 38.78 24.60
CA ARG A 128 5.66 39.84 23.79
C ARG A 128 4.70 40.52 22.81
N MET A 129 3.59 39.87 22.48
CA MET A 129 2.61 40.33 21.51
C MET A 129 1.21 40.40 22.15
N PRO A 130 0.30 41.24 21.63
CA PRO A 130 -1.09 41.25 22.06
C PRO A 130 -1.73 39.87 21.95
N LEU A 131 -2.55 39.50 22.95
CA LEU A 131 -3.20 38.18 23.00
C LEU A 131 -3.94 37.86 21.70
N GLY A 132 -4.68 38.82 21.15
CA GLY A 132 -5.45 38.60 19.93
C GLY A 132 -4.59 38.28 18.72
N GLN A 133 -3.41 38.89 18.59
CA GLN A 133 -2.48 38.53 17.52
C GLN A 133 -1.95 37.11 17.67
N VAL A 134 -1.62 36.69 18.90
CA VAL A 134 -1.15 35.33 19.15
C VAL A 134 -2.23 34.30 18.83
N VAL A 135 -3.47 34.57 19.24
CA VAL A 135 -4.63 33.70 18.95
C VAL A 135 -4.94 33.66 17.45
N GLY A 136 -4.90 34.82 16.77
CA GLY A 136 -5.11 34.92 15.32
C GLY A 136 -4.10 34.10 14.53
N GLY A 137 -2.80 34.29 14.79
CA GLY A 137 -1.77 33.51 14.11
C GLY A 137 -1.81 32.01 14.46
N ALA A 138 -2.20 31.64 15.70
CA ALA A 138 -2.39 30.22 16.05
C ALA A 138 -3.54 29.58 15.27
N CYS A 139 -4.68 30.27 15.12
CA CYS A 139 -5.80 29.79 14.31
C CYS A 139 -5.42 29.70 12.81
N ARG A 140 -4.64 30.64 12.30
CA ARG A 140 -4.11 30.58 10.92
C ARG A 140 -3.16 29.40 10.74
N ALA A 141 -2.28 29.16 11.71
CA ALA A 141 -1.40 27.99 11.69
C ALA A 141 -2.20 26.68 11.72
N GLN A 142 -3.27 26.61 12.52
CA GLN A 142 -4.18 25.47 12.54
C GLN A 142 -4.80 25.21 11.16
N ALA A 143 -5.31 26.25 10.50
CA ALA A 143 -5.87 26.13 9.15
C ALA A 143 -4.82 25.65 8.13
N ARG A 144 -3.59 26.20 8.18
CA ARG A 144 -2.47 25.74 7.33
C ARG A 144 -2.15 24.27 7.55
N THR A 145 -2.13 23.79 8.80
CA THR A 145 -1.86 22.37 9.11
C THR A 145 -2.98 21.45 8.63
N ILE A 146 -4.24 21.86 8.73
CA ILE A 146 -5.37 21.09 8.19
C ILE A 146 -5.22 20.93 6.67
N ILE A 147 -4.91 22.02 5.97
CA ILE A 147 -4.74 22.02 4.51
C ILE A 147 -3.53 21.18 4.07
N SER A 148 -2.40 21.29 4.76
CA SER A 148 -1.22 20.47 4.44
C SER A 148 -1.45 18.98 4.72
N GLY A 149 -2.24 18.64 5.75
CA GLY A 149 -2.57 17.26 6.10
C GLY A 149 -3.54 16.60 5.12
N VAL A 150 -4.71 17.19 4.91
CA VAL A 150 -5.80 16.59 4.12
C VAL A 150 -6.28 17.45 2.95
N GLY A 151 -6.06 18.76 2.98
CA GLY A 151 -6.55 19.71 1.98
C GLY A 151 -5.98 19.55 0.57
N GLN A 152 -4.90 18.78 0.38
CA GLN A 152 -4.39 18.44 -0.96
C GLN A 152 -5.47 17.81 -1.86
N LEU A 153 -6.42 17.06 -1.28
CA LEU A 153 -7.54 16.48 -2.04
C LEU A 153 -8.51 17.54 -2.60
N LEU A 154 -8.52 18.72 -2.00
CA LEU A 154 -9.33 19.88 -2.39
C LEU A 154 -8.57 20.84 -3.31
N PHE A 155 -7.34 20.49 -3.69
CA PHE A 155 -6.54 21.28 -4.61
C PHE A 155 -7.25 21.37 -5.97
N ASN A 156 -7.45 22.59 -6.46
CA ASN A 156 -8.27 22.94 -7.65
C ASN A 156 -9.79 22.80 -7.51
N TYR A 157 -10.32 22.39 -6.36
CA TYR A 157 -11.77 22.45 -6.15
C TYR A 157 -12.23 23.90 -6.05
N LYS A 158 -13.34 24.22 -6.75
CA LYS A 158 -14.04 25.51 -6.68
C LYS A 158 -15.51 25.27 -6.39
N GLY A 159 -15.96 25.70 -5.22
CA GLY A 159 -17.33 25.53 -4.75
C GLY A 159 -17.43 25.59 -3.23
N ASP A 160 -18.61 25.29 -2.71
CA ASP A 160 -18.85 25.26 -1.27
C ASP A 160 -18.15 24.05 -0.62
N ILE A 161 -17.53 24.29 0.54
CA ILE A 161 -16.94 23.25 1.39
C ILE A 161 -17.71 23.22 2.71
N VAL A 162 -18.32 22.08 3.02
CA VAL A 162 -18.92 21.87 4.35
C VAL A 162 -17.80 21.59 5.35
N PHE A 163 -17.62 22.47 6.33
CA PHE A 163 -16.67 22.34 7.43
C PHE A 163 -17.39 21.85 8.70
N GLN A 164 -17.02 20.66 9.16
CA GLN A 164 -17.66 19.99 10.29
C GLN A 164 -16.63 19.43 11.28
N GLY A 165 -17.13 18.86 12.38
CA GLY A 165 -16.33 18.41 13.51
C GLY A 165 -16.23 19.46 14.63
N GLY A 166 -15.43 19.14 15.65
CA GLY A 166 -15.27 19.99 16.83
C GLY A 166 -14.61 21.33 16.52
N VAL A 167 -13.62 21.34 15.62
CA VAL A 167 -12.88 22.56 15.25
C VAL A 167 -13.74 23.55 14.46
N ALA A 168 -14.82 23.09 13.83
CA ALA A 168 -15.78 23.97 13.17
C ALA A 168 -16.49 24.95 14.13
N SER A 169 -16.44 24.71 15.46
CA SER A 169 -16.87 25.69 16.47
C SER A 169 -16.03 26.97 16.44
N ASN A 170 -14.79 26.91 15.96
CA ASN A 170 -13.87 28.05 15.94
C ASN A 170 -13.98 28.81 14.61
N ARG A 171 -14.77 29.89 14.61
CA ARG A 171 -14.97 30.73 13.41
C ARG A 171 -13.69 31.38 12.86
N ALA A 172 -12.64 31.56 13.68
CA ALA A 172 -11.37 32.09 13.19
C ALA A 172 -10.64 31.07 12.30
N VAL A 173 -10.69 29.78 12.66
CA VAL A 173 -10.14 28.72 11.80
C VAL A 173 -10.91 28.63 10.49
N ALA A 174 -12.25 28.71 10.54
CA ALA A 174 -13.09 28.71 9.33
C ALA A 174 -12.75 29.88 8.39
N HIS A 175 -12.54 31.08 8.94
CA HIS A 175 -12.11 32.25 8.17
C HIS A 175 -10.77 32.02 7.45
N TYR A 176 -9.77 31.48 8.15
CA TYR A 176 -8.47 31.21 7.51
C TYR A 176 -8.53 30.04 6.52
N LEU A 177 -9.43 29.07 6.69
CA LEU A 177 -9.69 28.04 5.69
C LEU A 177 -10.30 28.65 4.41
N GLU A 178 -11.24 29.60 4.56
CA GLU A 178 -11.80 30.36 3.44
C GLU A 178 -10.71 31.17 2.72
N GLU A 179 -9.84 31.87 3.47
CA GLU A 179 -8.68 32.61 2.94
C GLU A 179 -7.73 31.70 2.14
N ILE A 180 -7.33 30.56 2.72
CA ILE A 180 -6.34 29.65 2.11
C ILE A 180 -6.91 28.93 0.88
N THR A 181 -8.16 28.50 0.92
CA THR A 181 -8.76 27.70 -0.15
C THR A 181 -9.36 28.56 -1.27
N GLY A 182 -9.71 29.82 -0.96
CA GLY A 182 -10.51 30.67 -1.84
C GLY A 182 -11.88 30.07 -2.15
N ASN A 183 -12.41 29.25 -1.24
CA ASN A 183 -13.72 28.60 -1.34
C ASN A 183 -14.60 29.02 -0.16
N LYS A 184 -15.90 29.12 -0.40
CA LYS A 184 -16.87 29.40 0.66
C LYS A 184 -16.92 28.25 1.65
N ILE A 185 -16.74 28.56 2.93
CA ILE A 185 -16.81 27.58 4.02
C ILE A 185 -18.22 27.62 4.64
N ILE A 186 -18.89 26.48 4.69
CA ILE A 186 -20.22 26.31 5.29
C ILE A 186 -20.08 25.52 6.58
N ILE A 187 -20.55 26.05 7.69
CA ILE A 187 -20.61 25.33 8.97
C ILE A 187 -22.06 24.87 9.20
N PRO A 188 -22.36 23.56 9.20
CA PRO A 188 -23.69 23.05 9.47
C PRO A 188 -24.14 23.32 10.92
N GLU A 189 -25.45 23.44 11.15
CA GLU A 189 -26.02 23.68 12.49
C GLU A 189 -25.56 22.66 13.54
N HIS A 190 -25.43 21.38 13.16
CA HIS A 190 -25.03 20.29 14.05
C HIS A 190 -23.61 19.78 13.76
N HIS A 191 -22.70 20.68 13.34
CA HIS A 191 -21.33 20.34 12.93
C HIS A 191 -20.57 19.41 13.91
N GLN A 192 -20.86 19.46 15.21
CA GLN A 192 -20.21 18.63 16.24
C GLN A 192 -20.61 17.14 16.21
N VAL A 193 -21.76 16.79 15.62
CA VAL A 193 -22.34 15.43 15.67
C VAL A 193 -22.68 14.86 14.29
N MET A 194 -22.11 15.43 13.23
CA MET A 194 -22.42 15.07 11.83
C MET A 194 -22.19 13.59 11.51
N GLY A 195 -21.13 12.99 12.05
CA GLY A 195 -20.88 11.55 11.89
C GLY A 195 -21.99 10.68 12.50
N ALA A 196 -22.49 11.02 13.69
CA ALA A 196 -23.58 10.29 14.33
C ALA A 196 -24.90 10.46 13.56
N LEU A 197 -25.21 11.68 13.13
CA LEU A 197 -26.39 11.98 12.32
C LEU A 197 -26.37 11.24 10.98
N GLY A 198 -25.23 11.24 10.30
CA GLY A 198 -25.07 10.51 9.05
C GLY A 198 -25.13 9.01 9.23
N ALA A 199 -24.56 8.45 10.30
CA ALA A 199 -24.74 7.05 10.64
C ALA A 199 -26.23 6.69 10.83
N ALA A 200 -26.99 7.53 11.54
CA ALA A 200 -28.44 7.34 11.68
C ALA A 200 -29.18 7.40 10.32
N CYS A 201 -28.78 8.30 9.42
CA CYS A 201 -29.32 8.36 8.05
C CYS A 201 -29.04 7.06 7.27
N ILE A 202 -27.84 6.51 7.41
CA ILE A 202 -27.44 5.25 6.79
C ILE A 202 -28.21 4.08 7.39
N ALA A 203 -28.37 4.01 8.71
CA ALA A 203 -29.18 2.99 9.39
C ALA A 203 -30.62 2.99 8.89
N ARG A 204 -31.22 4.18 8.72
CA ARG A 204 -32.56 4.31 8.12
C ARG A 204 -32.59 3.70 6.72
N ARG A 205 -31.61 3.98 5.86
CA ARG A 205 -31.53 3.41 4.51
C ARG A 205 -31.30 1.89 4.54
N TYR A 206 -30.46 1.39 5.44
CA TYR A 206 -30.23 -0.04 5.64
C TYR A 206 -31.53 -0.76 5.99
N THR A 207 -32.34 -0.23 6.92
CA THR A 207 -33.62 -0.87 7.29
C THR A 207 -34.60 -1.01 6.13
N GLN A 208 -34.55 -0.11 5.15
CA GLN A 208 -35.38 -0.16 3.95
C GLN A 208 -34.89 -1.22 2.95
N LEU A 209 -33.59 -1.53 2.96
CA LEU A 209 -32.96 -2.41 1.97
C LEU A 209 -32.69 -3.83 2.49
N LYS A 210 -32.54 -4.02 3.82
CA LYS A 210 -32.01 -5.26 4.43
C LYS A 210 -32.73 -6.56 4.02
N GLY A 211 -34.03 -6.52 3.70
CA GLY A 211 -34.76 -7.69 3.21
C GLY A 211 -34.31 -8.16 1.82
N ASN A 212 -33.86 -7.21 1.00
CA ASN A 212 -33.49 -7.38 -0.40
C ASN A 212 -31.97 -7.38 -0.62
N LEU A 213 -31.15 -7.19 0.42
CA LEU A 213 -29.69 -7.28 0.30
C LEU A 213 -29.24 -8.73 0.17
N ASN A 214 -28.31 -8.99 -0.75
CA ASN A 214 -27.59 -10.24 -0.79
C ASN A 214 -26.41 -10.17 0.20
N MET A 215 -26.52 -10.94 1.28
CA MET A 215 -25.51 -10.99 2.35
C MET A 215 -24.52 -12.15 2.18
N ASP A 216 -24.64 -12.91 1.09
CA ASP A 216 -23.80 -14.07 0.83
C ASP A 216 -22.35 -13.62 0.58
N LYS A 217 -21.44 -14.25 1.30
CA LYS A 217 -20.01 -14.05 1.12
C LYS A 217 -19.52 -14.87 -0.05
N ILE A 218 -18.63 -14.29 -0.85
CA ILE A 218 -18.01 -15.00 -1.97
C ILE A 218 -17.29 -16.24 -1.43
N GLN A 219 -17.63 -17.38 -2.00
CA GLN A 219 -17.02 -18.67 -1.72
C GLN A 219 -16.02 -19.01 -2.82
N TYR A 220 -15.05 -19.84 -2.46
CA TYR A 220 -14.05 -20.35 -3.39
C TYR A 220 -14.16 -21.87 -3.45
N GLU A 221 -13.74 -22.44 -4.57
CA GLU A 221 -13.67 -23.89 -4.72
C GLU A 221 -12.77 -24.47 -3.61
N PRO A 222 -13.28 -25.38 -2.77
CA PRO A 222 -12.68 -25.71 -1.47
C PRO A 222 -11.43 -26.59 -1.54
N THR A 223 -11.12 -27.20 -2.70
CA THR A 223 -9.97 -28.09 -2.83
C THR A 223 -8.65 -27.32 -2.62
N PRO A 224 -7.78 -27.77 -1.70
CA PRO A 224 -6.47 -27.16 -1.47
C PRO A 224 -5.60 -27.15 -2.73
N MET A 225 -4.75 -26.13 -2.86
CA MET A 225 -3.82 -25.98 -3.97
C MET A 225 -2.52 -26.73 -3.69
N LYS A 226 -2.25 -27.78 -4.47
CA LYS A 226 -0.99 -28.53 -4.46
C LYS A 226 0.17 -27.66 -4.95
N SER A 227 -0.07 -26.74 -5.88
CA SER A 227 0.94 -25.76 -6.33
C SER A 227 1.52 -24.93 -5.17
N VAL A 228 0.67 -24.50 -4.23
CA VAL A 228 1.08 -23.78 -3.01
C VAL A 228 1.97 -24.65 -2.12
N ALA A 229 1.59 -25.92 -1.90
CA ALA A 229 2.39 -26.86 -1.13
C ALA A 229 3.75 -27.15 -1.79
N MET A 230 3.77 -27.32 -3.11
CA MET A 230 5.00 -27.50 -3.90
C MET A 230 5.93 -26.30 -3.74
N ARG A 231 5.40 -25.07 -3.81
CA ARG A 231 6.18 -23.85 -3.60
C ARG A 231 6.73 -23.76 -2.17
N ALA A 232 5.89 -23.98 -1.17
CA ALA A 232 6.33 -23.96 0.24
C ALA A 232 7.44 -24.98 0.53
N ASN A 233 7.33 -26.19 -0.03
CA ASN A 233 8.36 -27.23 0.10
C ASN A 233 9.66 -26.82 -0.59
N ASN A 234 9.59 -26.21 -1.78
CA ASN A 234 10.76 -25.70 -2.48
C ASN A 234 11.42 -24.55 -1.74
N THR A 235 10.67 -23.57 -1.25
CA THR A 235 11.20 -22.48 -0.41
C THR A 235 11.91 -23.04 0.81
N ARG A 236 11.33 -24.03 1.50
CA ARG A 236 12.00 -24.67 2.64
C ARG A 236 13.30 -25.35 2.23
N ARG A 237 13.30 -26.01 1.08
CA ARG A 237 14.48 -26.70 0.54
C ARG A 237 15.59 -25.72 0.16
N GLU A 238 15.29 -24.60 -0.48
CA GLU A 238 16.28 -23.61 -0.89
C GLU A 238 16.90 -22.88 0.32
N PHE A 239 16.07 -22.46 1.28
CA PHE A 239 16.54 -21.64 2.40
C PHE A 239 17.04 -22.42 3.63
N PHE A 240 16.57 -23.66 3.86
CA PHE A 240 16.87 -24.41 5.09
C PHE A 240 17.55 -25.77 4.87
N SER A 241 17.75 -26.22 3.62
CA SER A 241 18.38 -27.52 3.38
C SER A 241 19.87 -27.53 3.77
N LYS A 242 20.23 -28.45 4.65
CA LYS A 242 21.62 -28.77 5.03
C LYS A 242 22.38 -29.58 3.98
N ARG A 243 21.79 -29.91 2.82
CA ARG A 243 22.49 -30.70 1.78
C ARG A 243 23.81 -30.02 1.41
N LYS A 244 24.89 -30.81 1.26
CA LYS A 244 26.14 -30.36 0.63
C LYS A 244 25.79 -29.90 -0.78
N GLY A 245 25.71 -28.58 -0.99
CA GLY A 245 25.49 -27.98 -2.30
C GLY A 245 26.58 -26.93 -2.53
N GLY A 246 26.60 -26.36 -3.73
CA GLY A 246 27.59 -25.39 -4.16
C GLY A 246 27.72 -24.17 -3.23
N PRO A 247 28.72 -23.31 -3.49
CA PRO A 247 28.99 -22.13 -2.69
C PRO A 247 27.76 -21.20 -2.62
N MET A 248 27.64 -20.46 -1.51
CA MET A 248 26.50 -19.58 -1.27
C MET A 248 26.72 -18.20 -1.91
N VAL A 249 25.75 -17.74 -2.67
CA VAL A 249 25.74 -16.41 -3.28
C VAL A 249 24.59 -15.59 -2.70
N TRP A 250 24.91 -14.44 -2.11
CA TRP A 250 23.89 -13.47 -1.72
C TRP A 250 23.44 -12.68 -2.94
N ARG A 251 22.13 -12.41 -3.05
CA ARG A 251 21.56 -11.53 -4.08
C ARG A 251 20.45 -10.63 -3.57
N ASN A 252 20.25 -9.49 -4.24
CA ASN A 252 19.05 -8.65 -4.08
C ASN A 252 17.86 -9.22 -4.86
N LEU A 253 16.70 -8.56 -4.83
CA LEU A 253 15.48 -9.07 -5.47
C LEU A 253 15.54 -9.25 -7.01
N PHE A 254 16.43 -8.56 -7.72
CA PHE A 254 16.36 -8.50 -9.19
C PHE A 254 17.54 -9.13 -9.91
N PHE A 255 18.70 -9.34 -9.29
CA PHE A 255 19.82 -10.02 -9.97
C PHE A 255 19.36 -11.37 -10.58
N PRO A 256 19.57 -11.64 -11.89
CA PRO A 256 18.94 -12.78 -12.57
C PRO A 256 19.21 -14.13 -11.91
N THR A 257 18.16 -14.86 -11.56
CA THR A 257 18.30 -16.18 -10.91
C THR A 257 18.71 -17.24 -11.91
N GLU A 258 18.39 -17.07 -13.20
CA GLU A 258 18.78 -17.97 -14.29
C GLU A 258 20.29 -18.19 -14.29
N ILE A 259 21.08 -17.11 -14.14
CA ILE A 259 22.54 -17.17 -14.05
C ILE A 259 22.99 -18.00 -12.84
N LEU A 260 22.42 -17.72 -11.66
CA LEU A 260 22.83 -18.41 -10.42
C LEU A 260 22.41 -19.89 -10.43
N ASN A 261 21.24 -20.20 -11.00
CA ASN A 261 20.75 -21.56 -11.17
C ASN A 261 21.60 -22.35 -12.19
N ALA A 262 21.98 -21.72 -13.30
CA ALA A 262 22.88 -22.30 -14.29
C ALA A 262 24.29 -22.56 -13.72
N LEU A 263 24.82 -21.66 -12.88
CA LEU A 263 26.08 -21.88 -12.16
C LEU A 263 26.02 -23.02 -11.13
N GLY A 264 24.81 -23.43 -10.71
CA GLY A 264 24.64 -24.46 -9.69
C GLY A 264 25.03 -24.01 -8.27
N VAL A 265 24.98 -22.71 -8.00
CA VAL A 265 25.24 -22.16 -6.66
C VAL A 265 24.02 -22.25 -5.76
N LYS A 266 24.22 -22.13 -4.44
CA LYS A 266 23.12 -21.86 -3.52
C LYS A 266 22.88 -20.36 -3.47
N MET A 267 21.66 -19.90 -3.67
CA MET A 267 21.36 -18.46 -3.59
C MET A 267 20.61 -18.11 -2.31
N LEU A 268 20.95 -16.97 -1.73
CA LEU A 268 20.20 -16.34 -0.66
C LEU A 268 19.73 -14.97 -1.15
N THR A 269 18.44 -14.86 -1.47
CA THR A 269 17.82 -13.56 -1.75
C THR A 269 17.55 -12.89 -0.41
N LEU A 270 18.26 -11.82 -0.12
CA LEU A 270 18.33 -11.24 1.21
C LEU A 270 16.97 -10.69 1.65
N GLU A 271 16.27 -9.93 0.81
CA GLU A 271 14.96 -9.38 1.13
C GLU A 271 13.92 -10.47 1.36
N THR A 272 13.93 -11.53 0.53
CA THR A 272 13.07 -12.70 0.73
C THR A 272 13.39 -13.42 2.04
N TYR A 273 14.68 -13.55 2.40
CA TYR A 273 15.09 -14.14 3.67
C TYR A 273 14.56 -13.35 4.88
N ALA A 274 14.60 -12.02 4.82
CA ALA A 274 13.98 -11.19 5.85
C ALA A 274 12.47 -11.47 5.94
N ALA A 275 11.76 -11.50 4.80
CA ALA A 275 10.33 -11.76 4.73
C ALA A 275 9.90 -13.09 5.37
N LEU A 276 10.72 -14.14 5.26
CA LEU A 276 10.42 -15.48 5.81
C LEU A 276 10.14 -15.49 7.31
N PHE A 277 10.73 -14.54 8.06
CA PHE A 277 10.60 -14.48 9.50
C PHE A 277 9.64 -13.39 9.98
N ALA A 278 8.99 -12.65 9.08
CA ALA A 278 8.11 -11.53 9.42
C ALA A 278 7.03 -11.91 10.43
N ARG A 279 6.43 -13.11 10.29
CA ARG A 279 5.40 -13.65 11.19
C ARG A 279 5.92 -14.02 12.58
N ASN A 280 7.24 -14.13 12.78
CA ASN A 280 7.84 -14.34 14.09
C ASN A 280 8.15 -12.97 14.73
N SER A 281 7.12 -12.36 15.31
CA SER A 281 7.20 -11.01 15.90
C SER A 281 8.36 -10.83 16.88
N LYS A 282 8.66 -11.84 17.70
CA LYS A 282 9.78 -11.81 18.65
C LYS A 282 11.13 -11.73 17.94
N ARG A 283 11.32 -12.52 16.88
CA ARG A 283 12.55 -12.50 16.08
C ARG A 283 12.69 -11.21 15.30
N THR A 284 11.62 -10.76 14.64
CA THR A 284 11.61 -9.51 13.87
C THR A 284 11.92 -8.32 14.77
N LYS A 285 11.23 -8.20 15.92
CA LYS A 285 11.50 -7.12 16.89
C LYS A 285 12.96 -7.13 17.37
N LYS A 286 13.49 -8.30 17.72
CA LYS A 286 14.89 -8.42 18.14
C LYS A 286 15.85 -7.93 17.05
N ALA A 287 15.60 -8.27 15.79
CA ALA A 287 16.43 -7.81 14.67
C ALA A 287 16.32 -6.28 14.50
N LEU A 288 15.10 -5.73 14.55
CA LEU A 288 14.90 -4.28 14.47
C LEU A 288 15.60 -3.52 15.62
N ASP A 289 15.55 -4.05 16.86
CA ASP A 289 16.23 -3.46 18.03
C ASP A 289 17.77 -3.48 17.85
N ILE A 290 18.33 -4.57 17.30
CA ILE A 290 19.77 -4.67 17.00
C ILE A 290 20.16 -3.68 15.90
N ALA A 291 19.35 -3.54 14.86
CA ALA A 291 19.59 -2.57 13.80
C ALA A 291 19.55 -1.12 14.33
N ALA A 292 18.60 -0.81 15.22
CA ALA A 292 18.55 0.48 15.89
C ALA A 292 19.80 0.72 16.75
N TYR A 293 20.28 -0.31 17.48
CA TYR A 293 21.53 -0.24 18.24
C TYR A 293 22.76 0.03 17.36
N LYS A 294 22.78 -0.51 16.13
CA LYS A 294 23.81 -0.22 15.12
C LYS A 294 23.70 1.19 14.50
N GLY A 295 22.65 1.95 14.80
CA GLY A 295 22.44 3.31 14.30
C GLY A 295 21.55 3.41 13.06
N PHE A 296 20.86 2.34 12.65
CA PHE A 296 19.90 2.42 11.54
C PHE A 296 18.61 3.09 12.01
N ALA A 297 18.30 4.25 11.42
CA ALA A 297 17.07 4.99 11.69
C ALA A 297 15.82 4.20 11.26
N GLY A 298 14.69 4.42 11.94
CA GLY A 298 13.40 3.77 11.62
C GLY A 298 12.91 4.02 10.19
N GLU A 299 13.41 5.07 9.55
CA GLU A 299 13.12 5.43 8.15
C GLU A 299 13.84 4.55 7.12
N THR A 300 14.79 3.72 7.57
CA THR A 300 15.44 2.72 6.74
C THR A 300 14.46 1.59 6.46
N CYS A 301 14.40 1.11 5.21
CA CYS A 301 13.56 -0.01 4.81
C CYS A 301 13.64 -1.16 5.82
N SER A 302 12.49 -1.62 6.29
CA SER A 302 12.40 -2.60 7.37
C SER A 302 12.97 -3.96 7.00
N PHE A 303 12.89 -4.38 5.73
CA PHE A 303 13.61 -5.57 5.25
C PHE A 303 15.11 -5.46 5.51
N LEU A 304 15.69 -4.30 5.20
CA LEU A 304 17.11 -4.04 5.35
C LEU A 304 17.53 -3.94 6.82
N ARG A 305 16.69 -3.29 7.65
CA ARG A 305 16.88 -3.29 9.12
C ARG A 305 16.83 -4.70 9.70
N VAL A 306 15.89 -5.54 9.27
CA VAL A 306 15.80 -6.93 9.73
C VAL A 306 17.05 -7.72 9.32
N LEU A 307 17.60 -7.49 8.13
CA LEU A 307 18.85 -8.13 7.68
C LEU A 307 20.04 -7.72 8.55
N GLU A 308 20.21 -6.41 8.79
CA GLU A 308 21.25 -5.87 9.67
C GLU A 308 21.18 -6.42 11.09
N GLY A 309 19.96 -6.61 11.60
CA GLY A 309 19.71 -7.20 12.90
C GLY A 309 19.78 -8.73 12.97
N SER A 310 19.97 -9.40 11.84
CA SER A 310 19.92 -10.87 11.75
C SER A 310 21.29 -11.50 11.54
N GLU A 311 21.43 -12.72 12.04
CA GLU A 311 22.53 -13.59 11.66
C GLU A 311 22.20 -14.27 10.32
N LEU A 312 23.09 -14.10 9.34
CA LEU A 312 22.96 -14.57 7.97
C LEU A 312 23.97 -15.69 7.73
N PRO A 313 23.62 -16.72 6.95
CA PRO A 313 24.59 -17.73 6.54
C PRO A 313 25.72 -17.10 5.69
N PRO A 314 27.00 -17.48 5.92
CA PRO A 314 28.14 -16.83 5.29
C PRO A 314 28.15 -17.06 3.77
N PRO A 315 28.38 -16.01 2.96
CA PRO A 315 28.47 -16.12 1.51
C PRO A 315 29.89 -16.45 1.03
N ALA A 316 29.96 -17.11 -0.11
CA ALA A 316 31.15 -17.20 -0.94
C ALA A 316 31.29 -16.00 -1.90
N PHE A 317 30.17 -15.38 -2.28
CA PHE A 317 30.14 -14.20 -3.14
C PHE A 317 28.84 -13.41 -2.91
N GLY A 318 28.81 -12.12 -3.23
CA GLY A 318 27.58 -11.32 -3.27
C GLY A 318 27.40 -10.61 -4.61
N VAL A 319 26.17 -10.62 -5.10
CA VAL A 319 25.76 -9.85 -6.28
C VAL A 319 24.58 -8.95 -5.94
N SER A 320 24.52 -7.76 -6.51
CA SER A 320 23.37 -6.85 -6.37
C SER A 320 23.10 -6.15 -7.68
N THR A 321 21.95 -5.50 -7.79
CA THR A 321 21.67 -4.46 -8.79
C THR A 321 21.49 -3.12 -8.09
N SER A 322 21.77 -2.01 -8.77
CA SER A 322 21.58 -0.65 -8.20
C SER A 322 20.11 -0.26 -8.04
N GLN A 323 19.22 -0.92 -8.79
CA GLN A 323 17.76 -0.84 -8.66
C GLN A 323 17.20 -2.10 -7.94
N PRO A 324 16.04 -2.04 -7.28
CA PRO A 324 15.03 -0.97 -7.29
C PRO A 324 15.36 0.19 -6.35
N CYS A 325 16.37 0.04 -5.49
CA CYS A 325 16.73 1.08 -4.53
C CYS A 325 18.23 1.05 -4.21
N GLN A 326 18.82 2.23 -4.12
CA GLN A 326 20.21 2.42 -3.70
C GLN A 326 20.40 2.14 -2.20
N GLN A 327 19.32 2.18 -1.41
CA GLN A 327 19.36 1.83 0.00
C GLN A 327 19.71 0.34 0.18
N GLY A 328 19.14 -0.54 -0.65
CA GLY A 328 19.44 -1.97 -0.64
C GLY A 328 20.91 -2.24 -0.95
N GLU A 329 21.41 -1.65 -2.05
CA GLU A 329 22.82 -1.76 -2.45
C GLU A 329 23.78 -1.33 -1.32
N ARG A 330 23.53 -0.17 -0.69
CA ARG A 330 24.37 0.34 0.39
C ARG A 330 24.38 -0.56 1.62
N ILE A 331 23.22 -1.10 2.01
CA ILE A 331 23.12 -2.03 3.15
C ILE A 331 23.83 -3.34 2.81
N PHE A 332 23.73 -3.82 1.57
CA PHE A 332 24.38 -5.08 1.20
C PHE A 332 25.90 -4.95 1.18
N GLN A 333 26.43 -3.79 0.79
CA GLN A 333 27.85 -3.48 0.94
C GLN A 333 28.28 -3.40 2.42
N ASP A 334 27.40 -2.92 3.31
CA ASP A 334 27.68 -2.90 4.75
C ASP A 334 27.73 -4.31 5.35
N LEU A 335 26.74 -5.15 5.01
CA LEU A 335 26.77 -6.57 5.33
C LEU A 335 28.04 -7.23 4.74
N ALA A 336 28.48 -6.87 3.54
CA ALA A 336 29.71 -7.38 2.96
C ALA A 336 30.97 -7.04 3.78
N ARG A 337 31.04 -5.83 4.35
CA ARG A 337 32.09 -5.44 5.28
C ARG A 337 32.00 -6.24 6.59
N GLN A 338 30.81 -6.35 7.16
CA GLN A 338 30.58 -7.07 8.41
C GLN A 338 31.00 -8.55 8.31
N TYR A 339 30.67 -9.21 7.20
CA TYR A 339 30.99 -10.61 6.94
C TYR A 339 32.36 -10.81 6.25
N LYS A 340 33.14 -9.73 6.08
CA LYS A 340 34.52 -9.75 5.55
C LYS A 340 34.63 -10.39 4.16
N PHE A 341 33.77 -10.00 3.24
CA PHE A 341 33.82 -10.44 1.83
C PHE A 341 33.64 -9.29 0.84
N SER A 342 33.94 -8.04 1.23
CA SER A 342 33.83 -6.87 0.34
C SER A 342 34.64 -6.98 -0.96
N ASP A 343 35.70 -7.78 -0.97
CA ASP A 343 36.52 -8.13 -2.14
C ASP A 343 35.83 -9.10 -3.12
N ARG A 344 34.71 -9.70 -2.71
CA ARG A 344 33.91 -10.69 -3.44
C ARG A 344 32.43 -10.26 -3.50
N PHE A 345 32.21 -8.97 -3.71
CA PHE A 345 30.89 -8.38 -3.88
C PHE A 345 30.85 -7.55 -5.17
N TYR A 346 29.87 -7.81 -6.03
CA TYR A 346 29.66 -7.08 -7.28
C TYR A 346 28.28 -6.43 -7.29
N SER A 347 28.20 -5.17 -7.69
CA SER A 347 26.93 -4.48 -7.89
C SER A 347 26.78 -4.05 -9.33
N LEU A 348 25.78 -4.60 -10.00
CA LEU A 348 25.43 -4.27 -11.37
C LEU A 348 24.67 -2.95 -11.41
N HIS A 349 25.24 -1.95 -12.09
CA HIS A 349 24.52 -0.71 -12.32
C HIS A 349 23.45 -0.91 -13.39
N THR A 350 22.19 -0.68 -13.02
CA THR A 350 21.03 -0.82 -13.91
C THR A 350 20.45 0.56 -14.24
N PRO A 351 20.72 1.12 -15.45
CA PRO A 351 20.08 2.35 -15.93
C PRO A 351 18.56 2.19 -16.05
N VAL A 352 17.83 3.31 -16.06
CA VAL A 352 16.36 3.34 -16.00
C VAL A 352 15.71 3.24 -17.39
N ASP A 353 16.46 3.45 -18.49
CA ASP A 353 15.87 3.47 -19.84
C ASP A 353 16.07 2.14 -20.58
N ALA A 354 14.97 1.41 -20.77
CA ALA A 354 14.93 0.17 -21.54
C ALA A 354 15.07 0.37 -23.06
N ASN A 355 14.83 1.58 -23.56
CA ASN A 355 14.75 1.87 -25.00
C ASN A 355 16.08 2.30 -25.61
N ASP A 356 17.11 2.54 -24.79
CA ASP A 356 18.46 2.80 -25.26
C ASP A 356 19.19 1.46 -25.50
N PRO A 357 19.54 1.10 -26.75
CA PRO A 357 20.27 -0.14 -27.03
C PRO A 357 21.59 -0.24 -26.26
N ASN A 358 22.24 0.88 -25.98
CA ASN A 358 23.48 0.89 -25.19
C ASN A 358 23.23 0.42 -23.74
N SER A 359 22.03 0.66 -23.20
CA SER A 359 21.66 0.22 -21.85
C SER A 359 21.52 -1.30 -21.76
N VAL A 360 21.05 -1.96 -22.83
CA VAL A 360 20.98 -3.43 -22.89
C VAL A 360 22.38 -4.04 -22.95
N ASP A 361 23.25 -3.50 -23.80
CA ASP A 361 24.64 -3.98 -23.93
C ASP A 361 25.44 -3.78 -22.64
N GLN A 362 25.33 -2.62 -22.00
CA GLN A 362 26.00 -2.33 -20.72
C GLN A 362 25.59 -3.31 -19.61
N ILE A 363 24.29 -3.60 -19.49
CA ILE A 363 23.81 -4.57 -18.50
C ILE A 363 24.28 -5.98 -18.86
N ALA A 364 24.25 -6.37 -20.13
CA ALA A 364 24.72 -7.68 -20.56
C ALA A 364 26.21 -7.88 -20.25
N GLU A 365 27.05 -6.89 -20.54
CA GLU A 365 28.47 -6.87 -20.20
C GLU A 365 28.68 -6.96 -18.67
N GLY A 366 27.92 -6.19 -17.89
CA GLY A 366 27.99 -6.27 -16.43
C GLY A 366 27.53 -7.62 -15.85
N LEU A 367 26.54 -8.27 -16.47
CA LEU A 367 26.15 -9.64 -16.10
C LEU A 367 27.26 -10.65 -16.43
N GLN A 368 27.95 -10.49 -17.57
CA GLN A 368 29.10 -11.31 -17.93
C GLN A 368 30.28 -11.10 -16.98
N GLU A 369 30.54 -9.84 -16.59
CA GLU A 369 31.55 -9.50 -15.59
C GLU A 369 31.23 -10.14 -14.24
N ALA A 370 29.97 -10.05 -13.78
CA ALA A 370 29.52 -10.71 -12.55
C ALA A 370 29.79 -12.22 -12.58
N VAL A 371 29.50 -12.89 -13.71
CA VAL A 371 29.80 -14.31 -13.91
C VAL A 371 31.31 -14.56 -13.83
N TYR A 372 32.13 -13.80 -14.55
CA TYR A 372 33.58 -13.94 -14.53
C TYR A 372 34.17 -13.80 -13.12
N LEU A 373 33.71 -12.80 -12.34
CA LEU A 373 34.16 -12.60 -10.97
C LEU A 373 33.73 -13.74 -10.05
N MET A 374 32.50 -14.27 -10.23
CA MET A 374 32.00 -15.43 -9.50
C MET A 374 32.80 -16.70 -9.82
N GLU A 375 33.11 -16.95 -11.10
CA GLU A 375 33.96 -18.06 -11.53
C GLU A 375 35.33 -18.00 -10.86
N LYS A 376 35.97 -16.83 -10.89
CA LYS A 376 37.29 -16.59 -10.30
C LYS A 376 37.28 -16.77 -8.78
N ALA A 377 36.27 -16.25 -8.10
CA ALA A 377 36.20 -16.29 -6.63
C ALA A 377 35.85 -17.67 -6.07
N MET A 378 35.08 -18.48 -6.82
CA MET A 378 34.54 -19.75 -6.34
C MET A 378 35.11 -20.99 -7.03
N GLY A 379 35.97 -20.81 -8.05
CA GLY A 379 36.52 -21.93 -8.83
C GLY A 379 35.46 -22.67 -9.66
N LEU A 380 34.40 -21.96 -10.06
CA LEU A 380 33.32 -22.49 -10.88
C LEU A 380 33.51 -22.08 -12.34
N LYS A 381 32.80 -22.77 -13.25
CA LYS A 381 32.71 -22.40 -14.66
C LYS A 381 31.25 -22.40 -15.09
N MET A 382 30.82 -21.33 -15.73
CA MET A 382 29.53 -21.23 -16.39
C MET A 382 29.53 -22.17 -17.61
N ASP A 383 28.57 -23.07 -17.64
CA ASP A 383 28.27 -23.88 -18.81
C ASP A 383 27.24 -23.12 -19.67
N PRO A 384 27.60 -22.67 -20.89
CA PRO A 384 26.67 -21.97 -21.78
C PRO A 384 25.41 -22.78 -22.08
N ALA A 385 25.50 -24.11 -22.17
CA ALA A 385 24.34 -24.97 -22.44
C ALA A 385 23.35 -24.95 -21.26
N ARG A 386 23.85 -24.95 -20.01
CA ARG A 386 23.00 -24.85 -18.82
C ARG A 386 22.35 -23.48 -18.68
N LEU A 387 23.03 -22.41 -19.12
CA LEU A 387 22.44 -21.07 -19.14
C LEU A 387 21.35 -20.94 -20.21
N ALA A 388 21.56 -21.53 -21.40
CA ALA A 388 20.55 -21.63 -22.44
C ALA A 388 19.32 -22.43 -21.94
N GLU A 389 19.54 -23.59 -21.32
CA GLU A 389 18.48 -24.40 -20.70
C GLU A 389 17.70 -23.61 -19.63
N ALA A 390 18.40 -22.86 -18.77
CA ALA A 390 17.75 -22.01 -17.78
C ALA A 390 16.85 -20.94 -18.45
N CYS A 391 17.28 -20.36 -19.57
CA CYS A 391 16.46 -19.42 -20.33
C CYS A 391 15.19 -20.09 -20.90
N GLU A 392 15.31 -21.30 -21.46
CA GLU A 392 14.17 -22.07 -21.97
C GLU A 392 13.18 -22.43 -20.86
N LEU A 393 13.66 -22.89 -19.71
CA LEU A 393 12.82 -23.21 -18.55
C LEU A 393 12.09 -21.97 -18.03
N SER A 394 12.77 -20.83 -17.97
CA SER A 394 12.14 -19.55 -17.64
C SER A 394 11.07 -19.16 -18.65
N ASN A 395 11.28 -19.39 -19.95
CA ASN A 395 10.28 -19.13 -20.99
C ASN A 395 9.04 -20.01 -20.83
N GLN A 396 9.22 -21.31 -20.61
CA GLN A 396 8.11 -22.24 -20.37
C GLN A 396 7.29 -21.81 -19.14
N ALA A 397 7.95 -21.48 -18.03
CA ALA A 397 7.28 -20.97 -16.83
C ALA A 397 6.58 -19.62 -17.06
N ALA A 398 7.17 -18.72 -17.85
CA ALA A 398 6.58 -17.42 -18.15
C ALA A 398 5.31 -17.55 -19.00
N VAL A 399 5.32 -18.42 -20.02
CA VAL A 399 4.12 -18.72 -20.84
C VAL A 399 2.99 -19.27 -19.97
N LEU A 400 3.28 -20.26 -19.12
CA LEU A 400 2.28 -20.81 -18.18
C LEU A 400 1.75 -19.73 -17.22
N SER A 401 2.64 -18.88 -16.67
CA SER A 401 2.22 -17.80 -15.78
C SER A 401 1.30 -16.80 -16.48
N ARG A 402 1.55 -16.47 -17.76
CA ARG A 402 0.68 -15.59 -18.55
C ARG A 402 -0.69 -16.23 -18.79
N GLN A 403 -0.74 -17.54 -19.04
CA GLN A 403 -2.01 -18.28 -19.16
C GLN A 403 -2.79 -18.26 -17.84
N CYS A 404 -2.13 -18.50 -16.70
CA CYS A 404 -2.73 -18.36 -15.37
C CYS A 404 -3.29 -16.95 -15.15
N ASN A 405 -2.54 -15.92 -15.54
CA ASN A 405 -2.98 -14.53 -15.41
C ASN A 405 -4.22 -14.24 -16.27
N GLU A 406 -4.24 -14.71 -17.52
CA GLU A 406 -5.40 -14.58 -18.41
C GLU A 406 -6.66 -15.23 -17.82
N LEU A 407 -6.53 -16.44 -17.26
CA LEU A 407 -7.64 -17.12 -16.59
C LEU A 407 -8.20 -16.29 -15.44
N ARG A 408 -7.32 -15.70 -14.62
CA ARG A 408 -7.73 -14.84 -13.49
C ARG A 408 -8.38 -13.53 -13.95
N TRP A 409 -7.91 -12.95 -15.05
CA TRP A 409 -8.46 -11.71 -15.62
C TRP A 409 -9.84 -11.91 -16.24
N THR A 410 -10.12 -13.08 -16.80
CA THR A 410 -11.34 -13.36 -17.58
C THR A 410 -12.38 -14.20 -16.85
N SER A 411 -12.07 -14.69 -15.64
CA SER A 411 -13.00 -15.51 -14.84
C SER A 411 -13.48 -14.78 -13.59
N PRO A 412 -14.58 -15.24 -12.95
CA PRO A 412 -14.89 -14.85 -11.57
C PRO A 412 -13.72 -15.18 -10.61
N PRO A 413 -13.69 -14.63 -9.38
CA PRO A 413 -12.59 -14.85 -8.44
C PRO A 413 -12.27 -16.34 -8.26
N LEU A 414 -11.06 -16.76 -8.68
CA LEU A 414 -10.65 -18.17 -8.67
C LEU A 414 -9.93 -18.57 -7.38
N ILE A 415 -9.14 -17.66 -6.82
CA ILE A 415 -8.39 -17.83 -5.60
C ILE A 415 -8.53 -16.57 -4.75
N ARG A 416 -8.26 -16.68 -3.45
CA ARG A 416 -8.19 -15.52 -2.58
C ARG A 416 -6.98 -14.66 -2.96
N GLY A 417 -7.13 -13.35 -2.97
CA GLY A 417 -6.00 -12.45 -3.17
C GLY A 417 -4.97 -12.55 -2.06
N THR A 418 -5.37 -12.91 -0.83
CA THR A 418 -4.42 -13.30 0.23
C THR A 418 -3.52 -14.45 -0.22
N GLU A 419 -4.02 -15.45 -0.96
CA GLU A 419 -3.18 -16.53 -1.47
C GLU A 419 -2.33 -16.07 -2.67
N GLY A 420 -2.92 -15.29 -3.57
CA GLY A 420 -2.26 -14.76 -4.76
C GLY A 420 -1.09 -13.83 -4.43
N VAL A 421 -1.25 -12.90 -3.49
CA VAL A 421 -0.24 -11.89 -3.17
C VAL A 421 1.04 -12.51 -2.61
N TYR A 422 0.95 -13.51 -1.73
CA TYR A 422 2.14 -14.19 -1.20
C TYR A 422 2.75 -15.17 -2.21
N SER A 423 2.06 -15.47 -3.32
CA SER A 423 2.63 -16.21 -4.45
C SER A 423 3.79 -15.47 -5.09
N ALA A 424 3.70 -14.13 -5.19
CA ALA A 424 4.79 -13.22 -5.55
C ALA A 424 5.80 -13.81 -6.57
N ILE A 425 5.27 -14.35 -7.68
CA ILE A 425 6.02 -15.21 -8.61
C ILE A 425 7.21 -14.49 -9.24
N LEU A 426 7.08 -13.17 -9.43
CA LEU A 426 8.10 -12.31 -10.01
C LEU A 426 9.41 -12.40 -9.21
N PHE A 427 9.31 -12.50 -7.88
CA PHE A 427 10.47 -12.57 -6.96
C PHE A 427 10.92 -14.00 -6.63
N SER A 428 10.43 -15.00 -7.38
CA SER A 428 10.81 -16.40 -7.17
C SER A 428 12.29 -16.64 -7.47
N GLN A 429 12.94 -17.45 -6.63
CA GLN A 429 14.30 -17.95 -6.86
C GLN A 429 14.37 -19.06 -7.92
N LEU A 430 13.22 -19.58 -8.33
CA LEU A 430 13.13 -20.77 -9.18
C LEU A 430 13.17 -20.46 -10.67
N TRP A 431 13.22 -19.19 -11.10
CA TRP A 431 13.39 -18.88 -12.54
C TRP A 431 14.70 -19.50 -13.05
N GLY A 432 14.61 -20.26 -14.14
CA GLY A 432 15.68 -21.10 -14.65
C GLY A 432 15.73 -22.54 -14.12
N LYS A 433 14.67 -23.02 -13.43
CA LYS A 433 14.56 -24.42 -12.96
C LYS A 433 13.27 -25.11 -13.43
N GLN A 434 13.34 -26.43 -13.59
CA GLN A 434 12.18 -27.27 -13.93
C GLN A 434 11.08 -27.19 -12.87
N GLU A 435 11.44 -27.09 -11.58
CA GLU A 435 10.45 -26.98 -10.50
C GLU A 435 9.52 -25.77 -10.66
N MET A 436 10.01 -24.68 -11.26
CA MET A 436 9.18 -23.51 -11.55
C MET A 436 8.11 -23.82 -12.60
N VAL A 437 8.50 -24.51 -13.66
CA VAL A 437 7.59 -24.96 -14.73
C VAL A 437 6.53 -25.89 -14.15
N ASP A 438 6.94 -26.86 -13.31
CA ASP A 438 6.02 -27.83 -12.71
C ASP A 438 5.03 -27.17 -11.73
N ILE A 439 5.48 -26.19 -10.94
CA ILE A 439 4.59 -25.41 -10.07
C ILE A 439 3.58 -24.63 -10.90
N GLN A 440 4.00 -23.96 -11.98
CA GLN A 440 3.08 -23.18 -12.82
C GLN A 440 2.11 -24.06 -13.60
N ARG A 441 2.55 -25.24 -14.07
CA ARG A 441 1.68 -26.22 -14.71
C ARG A 441 0.60 -26.71 -13.74
N GLN A 442 1.00 -27.10 -12.53
CA GLN A 442 0.06 -27.52 -11.49
C GLN A 442 -0.92 -26.39 -11.12
N PHE A 443 -0.44 -25.15 -11.03
CA PHE A 443 -1.30 -23.99 -10.74
C PHE A 443 -2.29 -23.73 -11.87
N HIS A 444 -1.87 -23.82 -13.13
CA HIS A 444 -2.74 -23.67 -14.29
C HIS A 444 -3.87 -24.70 -14.31
N GLU A 445 -3.56 -25.98 -14.08
CA GLU A 445 -4.55 -27.07 -13.98
C GLU A 445 -5.55 -26.83 -12.85
N GLU A 446 -5.06 -26.35 -11.69
CA GLU A 446 -5.91 -25.99 -10.56
C GLU A 446 -6.84 -24.81 -10.91
N LEU A 447 -6.34 -23.77 -11.58
CA LEU A 447 -7.15 -22.62 -12.01
C LEU A 447 -8.24 -23.02 -13.00
N LEU A 448 -7.96 -23.93 -13.95
CA LEU A 448 -8.98 -24.44 -14.87
C LEU A 448 -10.12 -25.14 -14.13
N ARG A 449 -9.80 -26.02 -13.18
CA ARG A 449 -10.81 -26.67 -12.33
C ARG A 449 -11.59 -25.66 -11.50
N LYS A 450 -10.90 -24.70 -10.88
CA LYS A 450 -11.53 -23.65 -10.07
C LYS A 450 -12.42 -22.73 -10.91
N LYS A 451 -12.06 -22.49 -12.18
CA LYS A 451 -12.88 -21.73 -13.15
C LYS A 451 -14.21 -22.41 -13.40
N GLU A 452 -14.22 -23.71 -13.70
CA GLU A 452 -15.46 -24.46 -13.91
C GLU A 452 -16.41 -24.41 -12.70
N TRP A 453 -15.85 -24.42 -11.49
CA TRP A 453 -16.63 -24.25 -10.28
C TRP A 453 -17.14 -22.81 -10.14
N ALA A 454 -16.28 -21.81 -10.31
CA ALA A 454 -16.62 -20.40 -10.10
C ALA A 454 -17.68 -19.90 -11.10
N GLU A 455 -17.59 -20.28 -12.37
CA GLU A 455 -18.55 -19.89 -13.42
C GLU A 455 -19.95 -20.49 -13.21
N LYS A 456 -20.09 -21.55 -12.41
CA LYS A 456 -21.41 -22.10 -12.02
C LYS A 456 -22.08 -21.31 -10.89
N HIS A 457 -21.32 -20.52 -10.13
CA HIS A 457 -21.80 -19.82 -8.94
C HIS A 457 -21.88 -18.31 -9.12
N TYR A 458 -21.00 -17.73 -9.93
CA TYR A 458 -20.86 -16.28 -10.07
C TYR A 458 -20.65 -15.90 -11.54
N SER A 459 -21.26 -14.78 -11.94
CA SER A 459 -20.81 -14.05 -13.13
C SER A 459 -19.59 -13.19 -12.79
N ILE A 460 -18.74 -12.89 -13.79
CA ILE A 460 -17.60 -11.98 -13.61
C ILE A 460 -18.04 -10.59 -13.12
N ASP A 461 -19.25 -10.16 -13.52
CA ASP A 461 -19.80 -8.85 -13.19
C ASP A 461 -20.50 -8.83 -11.82
N ASP A 462 -20.64 -9.98 -11.15
CA ASP A 462 -21.32 -10.09 -9.84
C ASP A 462 -20.46 -9.63 -8.66
N THR A 463 -19.13 -9.61 -8.80
CA THR A 463 -18.20 -9.38 -7.70
C THR A 463 -17.39 -8.10 -7.90
N HIS A 464 -16.83 -7.54 -6.83
CA HIS A 464 -15.71 -6.62 -7.03
C HIS A 464 -14.53 -7.36 -7.65
N ARG A 465 -13.68 -6.58 -8.34
CA ARG A 465 -12.49 -7.04 -9.02
C ARG A 465 -11.37 -6.08 -8.66
N LEU A 466 -10.80 -6.26 -7.46
CA LEU A 466 -9.75 -5.40 -6.96
C LEU A 466 -8.38 -5.87 -7.46
N LEU A 467 -7.53 -4.89 -7.81
CA LEU A 467 -6.10 -5.10 -8.07
C LEU A 467 -5.29 -4.67 -6.85
N TRP A 468 -4.48 -5.57 -6.32
CA TRP A 468 -3.50 -5.24 -5.27
C TRP A 468 -2.15 -4.86 -5.89
N LEU A 469 -1.62 -3.71 -5.49
CA LEU A 469 -0.36 -3.17 -5.97
C LEU A 469 0.67 -3.18 -4.86
N HIS A 470 1.90 -3.58 -5.21
CA HIS A 470 3.06 -3.74 -4.33
C HIS A 470 2.99 -4.90 -3.33
N LEU A 471 4.03 -5.05 -2.49
CA LEU A 471 4.13 -6.15 -1.52
C LEU A 471 3.18 -5.92 -0.33
N PRO A 472 2.61 -6.99 0.26
CA PRO A 472 1.72 -6.92 1.41
C PRO A 472 2.50 -6.82 2.73
N PRO A 473 1.83 -6.54 3.86
CA PRO A 473 2.42 -6.81 5.17
C PRO A 473 2.73 -8.32 5.29
N PHE A 474 3.95 -8.67 5.70
CA PHE A 474 4.36 -10.07 5.86
C PHE A 474 4.15 -10.58 7.29
N TYR A 475 3.95 -9.71 8.27
CA TYR A 475 3.74 -10.08 9.68
C TYR A 475 2.35 -10.69 9.94
N ASP A 476 1.30 -10.29 9.21
CA ASP A 476 -0.04 -10.90 9.24
C ASP A 476 -0.84 -10.65 7.94
N THR A 477 -2.06 -11.19 7.86
CA THR A 477 -2.95 -11.10 6.68
C THR A 477 -4.20 -10.26 6.92
N LYS A 478 -4.30 -9.56 8.06
CA LYS A 478 -5.58 -9.01 8.56
C LYS A 478 -6.20 -8.00 7.60
N VAL A 479 -5.39 -7.12 7.00
CA VAL A 479 -5.89 -6.10 6.07
C VAL A 479 -6.48 -6.73 4.80
N LEU A 480 -5.83 -7.77 4.26
CA LEU A 480 -6.30 -8.50 3.08
C LEU A 480 -7.58 -9.28 3.41
N ASP A 481 -7.59 -9.97 4.54
CA ASP A 481 -8.75 -10.73 5.02
C ASP A 481 -9.95 -9.81 5.30
N TYR A 482 -9.72 -8.61 5.81
CA TYR A 482 -10.76 -7.61 6.02
C TYR A 482 -11.37 -7.14 4.69
N ILE A 483 -10.54 -6.84 3.67
CA ILE A 483 -11.01 -6.47 2.32
C ILE A 483 -11.87 -7.59 1.72
N GLU A 484 -11.36 -8.82 1.70
CA GLU A 484 -12.02 -9.93 1.02
C GLU A 484 -13.23 -10.49 1.78
N THR A 485 -13.11 -10.67 3.09
CA THR A 485 -14.11 -11.37 3.90
C THR A 485 -15.10 -10.41 4.54
N THR A 486 -14.60 -9.38 5.23
CA THR A 486 -15.47 -8.43 5.94
C THR A 486 -16.18 -7.52 4.94
N CYS A 487 -15.44 -6.90 4.03
CA CYS A 487 -16.00 -5.99 3.03
C CYS A 487 -16.56 -6.71 1.78
N ASN A 488 -16.37 -8.03 1.65
CA ASN A 488 -16.84 -8.84 0.50
C ASN A 488 -16.34 -8.31 -0.86
N ALA A 489 -15.10 -7.82 -0.91
CA ALA A 489 -14.50 -7.26 -2.11
C ALA A 489 -13.25 -8.05 -2.51
N PRO A 490 -13.37 -9.04 -3.42
CA PRO A 490 -12.24 -9.89 -3.81
C PRO A 490 -11.10 -9.10 -4.44
N ILE A 491 -9.88 -9.44 -4.03
CA ILE A 491 -8.66 -9.10 -4.73
C ILE A 491 -8.43 -10.20 -5.75
N VAL A 492 -8.71 -9.90 -7.02
CA VAL A 492 -8.70 -10.92 -8.09
C VAL A 492 -7.31 -11.05 -8.73
N PHE A 493 -6.46 -10.04 -8.57
CA PHE A 493 -5.11 -10.02 -9.12
C PHE A 493 -4.16 -9.15 -8.29
N GLU A 494 -2.87 -9.46 -8.37
CA GLU A 494 -1.81 -8.78 -7.63
C GLU A 494 -0.62 -8.51 -8.54
N GLU A 495 -0.09 -7.28 -8.46
CA GLU A 495 1.00 -6.81 -9.31
C GLU A 495 2.28 -7.66 -9.24
N VAL A 496 2.54 -8.25 -8.07
CA VAL A 496 3.68 -9.15 -7.82
C VAL A 496 3.63 -10.44 -8.66
N ASN A 497 2.53 -10.64 -9.40
CA ASN A 497 2.31 -11.73 -10.34
C ASN A 497 2.31 -11.30 -11.83
N PHE A 498 2.68 -10.05 -12.16
CA PHE A 498 2.82 -9.61 -13.55
C PHE A 498 4.09 -10.15 -14.21
N VAL A 499 3.91 -11.13 -15.11
CA VAL A 499 4.98 -11.71 -15.94
C VAL A 499 4.86 -11.19 -17.38
N ASN A 500 5.35 -9.97 -17.59
CA ASN A 500 5.16 -9.21 -18.84
C ASN A 500 6.46 -8.94 -19.62
N TRP A 501 7.62 -9.42 -19.17
CA TRP A 501 8.90 -9.28 -19.90
C TRP A 501 8.95 -10.20 -21.12
N ASP A 502 9.71 -9.86 -22.16
CA ASP A 502 9.88 -10.69 -23.36
C ASP A 502 10.48 -12.07 -23.07
N LEU A 503 10.18 -13.05 -23.93
CA LEU A 503 10.81 -14.36 -23.84
C LEU A 503 12.33 -14.22 -24.03
N LEU A 504 13.08 -14.93 -23.20
CA LEU A 504 14.53 -14.98 -23.22
C LEU A 504 15.02 -15.65 -24.50
N ASN A 505 16.16 -15.20 -25.04
CA ASN A 505 16.80 -15.83 -26.17
C ASN A 505 17.91 -16.77 -25.66
N PRO A 506 17.77 -18.11 -25.80
CA PRO A 506 18.79 -19.06 -25.34
C PRO A 506 20.14 -18.90 -26.05
N ASP A 507 20.14 -18.39 -27.29
CA ASP A 507 21.36 -18.14 -28.08
C ASP A 507 22.08 -16.85 -27.66
N ASP A 508 21.38 -15.95 -26.96
CA ASP A 508 21.90 -14.68 -26.45
C ASP A 508 21.35 -14.39 -25.05
N PRO A 509 21.76 -15.19 -24.05
CA PRO A 509 21.15 -15.19 -22.73
C PRO A 509 21.39 -13.88 -21.98
N TYR A 510 22.59 -13.29 -22.08
CA TYR A 510 22.95 -12.09 -21.32
C TYR A 510 22.13 -10.86 -21.77
N ARG A 511 22.02 -10.61 -23.08
CA ARG A 511 21.22 -9.47 -23.57
C ARG A 511 19.72 -9.67 -23.36
N SER A 512 19.23 -10.90 -23.48
CA SER A 512 17.81 -11.16 -23.22
C SER A 512 17.45 -11.06 -21.74
N LEU A 513 18.34 -11.48 -20.82
CA LEU A 513 18.20 -11.23 -19.38
C LEU A 513 18.31 -9.74 -19.05
N ALA A 514 19.20 -9.00 -19.71
CA ALA A 514 19.30 -7.55 -19.57
C ALA A 514 17.97 -6.86 -19.96
N ARG A 515 17.38 -7.23 -21.10
CA ARG A 515 16.03 -6.76 -21.50
C ARG A 515 14.96 -7.14 -20.49
N LYS A 516 14.98 -8.37 -19.95
CA LYS A 516 14.08 -8.78 -18.87
C LYS A 516 14.19 -7.87 -17.65
N LEU A 517 15.42 -7.57 -17.18
CA LEU A 517 15.61 -6.66 -16.05
C LEU A 517 14.99 -5.29 -16.31
N LEU A 518 15.29 -4.70 -17.46
CA LEU A 518 14.82 -3.36 -17.86
C LEU A 518 13.30 -3.29 -18.06
N THR A 519 12.64 -4.42 -18.32
CA THR A 519 11.19 -4.48 -18.61
C THR A 519 10.35 -5.03 -17.46
N VAL A 520 10.97 -5.44 -16.36
CA VAL A 520 10.26 -5.73 -15.12
C VAL A 520 9.77 -4.40 -14.55
N GLY A 521 8.47 -4.13 -14.66
CA GLY A 521 7.87 -2.81 -14.42
C GLY A 521 8.27 -2.14 -13.10
N TYR A 522 8.70 -2.88 -12.07
CA TYR A 522 9.22 -2.29 -10.84
C TYR A 522 10.48 -1.41 -11.02
N LEU A 523 11.24 -1.55 -12.11
CA LEU A 523 12.45 -0.76 -12.35
C LEU A 523 12.21 0.52 -13.17
N ASP A 524 11.07 0.62 -13.86
CA ASP A 524 10.64 1.82 -14.60
C ASP A 524 9.20 2.20 -14.17
N PRO A 525 9.05 3.26 -13.35
CA PRO A 525 7.75 3.75 -12.91
C PRO A 525 6.75 4.04 -14.04
N ARG A 526 7.21 4.51 -15.21
CA ARG A 526 6.33 4.80 -16.35
C ARG A 526 5.81 3.51 -16.98
N LEU A 527 6.71 2.57 -17.25
CA LEU A 527 6.36 1.25 -17.75
C LEU A 527 5.38 0.53 -16.81
N ARG A 528 5.61 0.65 -15.50
CA ARG A 528 4.74 0.11 -14.46
C ARG A 528 3.32 0.63 -14.54
N VAL A 529 3.16 1.95 -14.60
CA VAL A 529 1.84 2.59 -14.69
C VAL A 529 1.14 2.14 -15.97
N ARG A 530 1.85 2.13 -17.11
CA ARG A 530 1.31 1.65 -18.38
C ARG A 530 0.76 0.23 -18.27
N TYR A 531 1.54 -0.71 -17.73
CA TYR A 531 1.08 -2.09 -17.54
C TYR A 531 -0.14 -2.21 -16.63
N ILE A 532 -0.21 -1.43 -15.55
CA ILE A 532 -1.36 -1.42 -14.64
C ILE A 532 -2.62 -0.92 -15.40
N VAL A 533 -2.51 0.20 -16.12
CA VAL A 533 -3.62 0.82 -16.86
C VAL A 533 -4.13 -0.09 -17.98
N GLU A 534 -3.24 -0.63 -18.81
CA GLU A 534 -3.59 -1.54 -19.91
C GLU A 534 -4.27 -2.82 -19.39
N THR A 535 -3.73 -3.38 -18.31
CA THR A 535 -4.30 -4.61 -17.73
C THR A 535 -5.63 -4.34 -17.04
N ALA A 536 -5.84 -3.15 -16.46
CA ALA A 536 -7.06 -2.84 -15.75
C ALA A 536 -8.32 -2.91 -16.62
N GLN A 537 -8.22 -2.47 -17.87
CA GLN A 537 -9.31 -2.57 -18.84
C GLN A 537 -9.58 -4.04 -19.18
N LYS A 538 -8.53 -4.81 -19.50
CA LYS A 538 -8.62 -6.22 -19.88
C LYS A 538 -9.22 -7.09 -18.78
N ALA A 539 -8.82 -6.87 -17.53
CA ALA A 539 -9.23 -7.66 -16.38
C ALA A 539 -10.52 -7.13 -15.71
N LYS A 540 -11.11 -6.06 -16.24
CA LYS A 540 -12.29 -5.36 -15.69
C LYS A 540 -12.13 -5.01 -14.21
N PHE A 541 -10.97 -4.49 -13.82
CA PHE A 541 -10.80 -4.04 -12.44
C PHE A 541 -11.73 -2.86 -12.15
N ASN A 542 -12.30 -2.82 -10.95
CA ASN A 542 -13.15 -1.70 -10.52
C ASN A 542 -12.60 -0.95 -9.31
N GLY A 543 -11.43 -1.33 -8.81
CA GLY A 543 -10.66 -0.57 -7.83
C GLY A 543 -9.25 -1.11 -7.69
N CYS A 544 -8.31 -0.22 -7.36
CA CYS A 544 -6.92 -0.55 -7.08
C CYS A 544 -6.60 -0.24 -5.62
N VAL A 545 -5.81 -1.09 -4.98
CA VAL A 545 -5.27 -0.86 -3.64
C VAL A 545 -3.75 -0.88 -3.72
N LEU A 546 -3.12 0.27 -3.52
CA LEU A 546 -1.67 0.40 -3.38
C LEU A 546 -1.28 0.37 -1.91
N TYR A 547 -0.53 -0.66 -1.51
CA TYR A 547 0.08 -0.72 -0.19
C TYR A 547 1.44 -0.04 -0.22
N ASN A 548 1.49 1.15 0.35
CA ASN A 548 2.58 2.11 0.28
C ASN A 548 3.51 1.99 1.48
N HIS A 549 4.76 1.57 1.25
CA HIS A 549 5.67 1.25 2.36
C HIS A 549 6.37 2.50 2.90
N GLY A 550 6.46 2.58 4.23
CA GLY A 550 7.18 3.65 4.92
C GLY A 550 6.59 5.03 4.62
N PHE A 551 5.28 5.11 4.39
CA PHE A 551 4.58 6.35 4.04
C PHE A 551 5.11 7.01 2.75
N GLY A 552 5.33 6.23 1.70
CA GLY A 552 5.77 6.76 0.40
C GLY A 552 7.29 6.95 0.28
N ARG A 553 8.07 6.20 1.07
CA ARG A 553 9.54 6.27 1.08
C ARG A 553 10.21 5.12 0.37
N CYS A 554 9.52 4.00 0.18
CA CYS A 554 10.02 2.93 -0.67
C CYS A 554 10.05 3.41 -2.12
N SER A 555 11.19 3.32 -2.79
CA SER A 555 11.33 3.73 -4.20
C SER A 555 10.39 2.97 -5.15
N LEU A 556 9.96 1.77 -4.75
CA LEU A 556 8.95 0.99 -5.47
C LEU A 556 7.52 1.44 -5.20
N SER A 557 7.25 2.43 -4.36
CA SER A 557 5.89 2.93 -4.12
C SER A 557 5.87 4.38 -3.67
N ASP A 558 6.89 5.15 -4.03
CA ASP A 558 7.06 6.49 -3.50
C ASP A 558 5.89 7.43 -3.85
N SER A 559 5.86 8.58 -3.18
CA SER A 559 4.77 9.54 -3.36
C SER A 559 4.67 10.09 -4.80
N CYS A 560 5.77 10.09 -5.58
CA CYS A 560 5.78 10.52 -6.96
C CYS A 560 5.12 9.47 -7.86
N PHE A 561 5.49 8.20 -7.69
CA PHE A 561 4.85 7.08 -8.37
C PHE A 561 3.35 7.01 -8.02
N ALA A 562 3.00 7.09 -6.74
CA ALA A 562 1.59 7.03 -6.31
C ALA A 562 0.75 8.20 -6.90
N LYS A 563 1.35 9.38 -7.06
CA LYS A 563 0.71 10.53 -7.72
C LYS A 563 0.50 10.25 -9.22
N HIS A 564 1.55 9.88 -9.93
CA HIS A 564 1.49 9.59 -11.37
C HIS A 564 0.50 8.45 -11.67
N LEU A 565 0.55 7.37 -10.89
CA LEU A 565 -0.40 6.27 -11.00
C LEU A 565 -1.84 6.74 -10.80
N ARG A 566 -2.10 7.62 -9.82
CA ARG A 566 -3.45 8.16 -9.59
C ARG A 566 -3.93 8.98 -10.79
N GLU A 567 -3.09 9.86 -11.31
CA GLU A 567 -3.41 10.70 -12.48
C GLU A 567 -3.85 9.84 -13.68
N GLU A 568 -3.07 8.81 -14.02
CA GLU A 568 -3.37 7.92 -15.14
C GLU A 568 -4.59 7.00 -14.89
N LEU A 569 -4.77 6.52 -13.65
CA LEU A 569 -5.95 5.73 -13.29
C LEU A 569 -7.24 6.56 -13.28
N ASP A 570 -7.15 7.84 -12.91
CA ASP A 570 -8.27 8.77 -12.94
C ASP A 570 -8.77 9.00 -14.38
N GLU A 571 -7.89 9.02 -15.38
CA GLU A 571 -8.24 9.16 -16.80
C GLU A 571 -9.07 7.97 -17.32
N VAL A 572 -8.78 6.76 -16.85
CA VAL A 572 -9.54 5.55 -17.18
C VAL A 572 -10.68 5.25 -16.21
N GLY A 573 -10.94 6.16 -15.25
CA GLY A 573 -12.04 6.05 -14.29
C GLY A 573 -11.89 4.91 -13.28
N LEU A 574 -10.66 4.49 -12.97
CA LEU A 574 -10.35 3.42 -12.03
C LEU A 574 -9.89 4.01 -10.68
N PRO A 575 -10.65 3.81 -9.59
CA PRO A 575 -10.33 4.45 -8.32
C PRO A 575 -9.15 3.76 -7.62
N LEU A 576 -8.24 4.56 -7.05
CA LEU A 576 -7.05 4.10 -6.32
C LEU A 576 -7.15 4.43 -4.83
N LEU A 577 -7.10 3.40 -4.00
CA LEU A 577 -6.88 3.51 -2.56
C LEU A 577 -5.38 3.36 -2.26
N THR A 578 -4.80 4.34 -1.54
CA THR A 578 -3.44 4.23 -1.01
C THR A 578 -3.50 3.93 0.49
N LEU A 579 -2.90 2.81 0.89
CA LEU A 579 -2.77 2.38 2.29
C LEU A 579 -1.31 2.48 2.69
N ASP A 580 -1.00 3.34 3.66
CA ASP A 580 0.35 3.43 4.21
C ASP A 580 0.56 2.32 5.26
N GLY A 581 1.77 1.75 5.28
CA GLY A 581 2.16 0.75 6.28
C GLY A 581 3.59 0.27 6.06
N ASP A 582 3.94 -0.88 6.63
CA ASP A 582 5.26 -1.48 6.49
C ASP A 582 5.16 -3.00 6.29
N CYS A 583 6.14 -3.59 5.59
CA CYS A 583 6.15 -5.03 5.32
C CYS A 583 6.50 -5.90 6.53
N MET A 584 7.32 -5.38 7.45
CA MET A 584 7.98 -6.13 8.52
C MET A 584 7.73 -5.52 9.91
N ASP A 585 7.54 -4.21 9.99
CA ASP A 585 7.48 -3.44 11.23
C ASP A 585 6.04 -2.96 11.53
N PRO A 586 5.24 -3.74 12.28
CA PRO A 586 3.84 -3.42 12.54
C PRO A 586 3.66 -2.20 13.46
N THR A 587 4.74 -1.62 14.01
CA THR A 587 4.65 -0.44 14.88
C THR A 587 4.31 0.84 14.12
N THR A 588 4.42 0.80 12.80
CA THR A 588 4.19 1.93 11.91
C THR A 588 2.81 1.90 11.23
N ASP A 589 2.02 0.84 11.47
CA ASP A 589 0.71 0.69 10.83
C ASP A 589 -0.27 1.78 11.31
N PRO A 590 -0.91 2.51 10.38
CA PRO A 590 -1.93 3.48 10.76
C PRO A 590 -3.16 2.77 11.32
N CYS A 591 -3.66 3.25 12.47
CA CYS A 591 -4.96 2.84 13.02
C CYS A 591 -6.13 3.09 12.06
N SER A 592 -5.96 4.04 11.12
CA SER A 592 -6.95 4.43 10.12
C SER A 592 -7.12 3.44 8.97
N THR A 593 -6.26 2.42 8.85
CA THR A 593 -6.19 1.53 7.68
C THR A 593 -7.52 0.87 7.35
N LEU A 594 -8.18 0.22 8.33
CA LEU A 594 -9.46 -0.47 8.10
C LEU A 594 -10.59 0.50 7.75
N THR A 595 -10.57 1.71 8.32
CA THR A 595 -11.56 2.75 8.01
C THR A 595 -11.43 3.23 6.57
N LYS A 596 -10.18 3.45 6.09
CA LYS A 596 -9.91 3.80 4.70
C LYS A 596 -10.40 2.70 3.74
N VAL A 597 -10.15 1.43 4.08
CA VAL A 597 -10.66 0.28 3.32
C VAL A 597 -12.18 0.23 3.27
N SER A 598 -12.86 0.31 4.42
CA SER A 598 -14.33 0.24 4.49
C SER A 598 -14.96 1.37 3.67
N SER A 599 -14.46 2.60 3.83
CA SER A 599 -14.94 3.75 3.05
C SER A 599 -14.75 3.58 1.54
N PHE A 600 -13.61 3.04 1.12
CA PHE A 600 -13.33 2.76 -0.28
C PHE A 600 -14.31 1.74 -0.84
N VAL A 601 -14.50 0.61 -0.16
CA VAL A 601 -15.43 -0.45 -0.61
C VAL A 601 -16.89 0.03 -0.58
N GLU A 602 -17.31 0.77 0.44
CA GLU A 602 -18.65 1.38 0.51
C GLU A 602 -18.90 2.34 -0.68
N SER A 603 -17.89 3.08 -1.10
CA SER A 603 -17.95 3.96 -2.27
C SER A 603 -17.99 3.16 -3.58
N LEU A 604 -17.22 2.06 -3.68
CA LEU A 604 -17.30 1.12 -4.80
C LEU A 604 -18.67 0.44 -4.89
N ASN A 605 -19.24 0.04 -3.76
CA ASN A 605 -20.60 -0.51 -3.68
C ASN A 605 -21.61 0.51 -4.20
N SER A 606 -21.51 1.76 -3.75
CA SER A 606 -22.42 2.83 -4.20
C SER A 606 -22.35 3.04 -5.71
N ARG A 607 -21.14 3.02 -6.28
CA ARG A 607 -20.93 3.12 -7.73
C ARG A 607 -21.46 1.91 -8.50
N LYS A 608 -21.23 0.69 -7.99
CA LYS A 608 -21.55 -0.56 -8.69
C LYS A 608 -23.01 -1.01 -8.53
N TYR A 609 -23.57 -0.90 -7.33
CA TYR A 609 -24.87 -1.44 -6.94
C TYR A 609 -25.91 -0.36 -6.60
N GLY A 610 -25.55 0.93 -6.72
CA GLY A 610 -26.44 2.06 -6.39
C GLY A 610 -26.69 2.24 -4.88
N ASN A 611 -26.01 1.48 -4.03
CA ASN A 611 -26.10 1.55 -2.58
C ASN A 611 -24.77 1.09 -1.95
N MET A 612 -24.48 1.53 -0.73
CA MET A 612 -23.20 1.25 -0.07
C MET A 612 -23.08 -0.14 0.56
N PHE A 613 -24.19 -0.88 0.72
CA PHE A 613 -24.22 -2.13 1.48
C PHE A 613 -23.86 -3.35 0.62
N GLY A 614 -23.96 -3.23 -0.70
CA GLY A 614 -23.56 -4.28 -1.64
C GLY A 614 -24.67 -4.66 -2.61
N ARG A 615 -24.59 -5.88 -3.12
CA ARG A 615 -25.49 -6.43 -4.13
C ARG A 615 -26.90 -6.65 -3.56
N MET A 616 -27.92 -6.46 -4.40
CA MET A 616 -29.32 -6.80 -4.11
C MET A 616 -29.63 -8.23 -4.61
N LYS A 617 -30.60 -8.90 -3.99
CA LYS A 617 -31.07 -10.25 -4.37
C LYS A 617 -31.73 -10.28 -5.74
#